data_AF-A0A8T2BBS8-F1
#
_entry.id   AF-A0A8T2BBS8-F1
#
_cell.length_a   1.000
_cell.length_b   1.000
_cell.length_c   1.000
_cell.angle_alpha   90.00
_cell.angle_beta   90.00
_cell.angle_gamma   90.00
#
_symmetry.space_group_name_H-M   'P 1'
#
loop_
_entity.id
_entity.type
_entity.pdbx_description
1 polymer ?
#
loop_
_entity_poly.entity_id
_entity_poly.type
_entity_poly.pdbx_seq_one_letter_code
_entity_poly.pdbx_strand_id
1 'polypeptide(L)'
;MESLLSQTQVIYPTTTALIITVHLLVLAYLISRWRKPLYPPGPKGLPIIGNMLMMDELTHHGLAKLAETYGGLFHLRMGFRHVFAITSPDVARQVLQVQDISFSNRPVTIAINYLTYDLADMAFAPYGPFWRQMRKVCVMKVFSRRRSESWASVRDEVNKIIRSLSSNVGNPVNVGELIFTLTRNITYRAAFGAACETEQDEFIRILQEFSKLFGAFNVADFVPFLGWFDLHGINKRLVKARNDLDGFIDEVIDEHMKKREIVNHDDEDTDMVDDLLAFYSEEENLVSENLSTNSNKNSIKLTRDNIKALVMDVMFGGTETMASGIEWALTELLRNPDELKRLQQELAEVVGLGQRVDETHLEKLTFLKCTLKETMRLHPPIPLILHEAIEDTKLQGFSVPKGSRLMINAFAIARDPKLWVEPEAFKPSRFMEPGMPDFMGTNFEFIPFGSGRRSCPGMQLGLYAMEVSVANIIHTFTWQLPDGMKPSELDMSDVMGLTAPRAKRLIAVPNRRLSCPF
;
A
#
# COMPACT_ATOMS: atom_id res chain seq x y z
N MET A 1 -34.99 -62.98 -52.49
CA MET A 1 -35.47 -62.22 -51.30
C MET A 1 -34.35 -62.22 -50.25
N GLU A 2 -33.15 -61.79 -50.65
CA GLU A 2 -31.93 -61.88 -49.81
C GLU A 2 -30.95 -60.71 -50.04
N SER A 3 -31.34 -59.65 -50.76
CA SER A 3 -30.45 -58.51 -51.04
C SER A 3 -30.93 -57.16 -50.50
N LEU A 4 -31.84 -57.16 -49.51
CA LEU A 4 -32.39 -55.93 -48.91
C LEU A 4 -32.16 -55.80 -47.39
N LEU A 5 -31.39 -56.71 -46.77
CA LEU A 5 -31.12 -56.70 -45.33
C LEU A 5 -29.66 -56.43 -44.94
N SER A 6 -28.77 -56.08 -45.88
CA SER A 6 -27.34 -55.84 -45.56
C SER A 6 -26.95 -54.36 -45.44
N GLN A 7 -27.90 -53.43 -45.37
CA GLN A 7 -27.64 -52.00 -45.21
C GLN A 7 -28.01 -51.46 -43.82
N THR A 8 -28.04 -52.30 -42.80
CA THR A 8 -28.02 -51.82 -41.41
C THR A 8 -26.61 -51.36 -41.03
N GLN A 9 -26.34 -50.10 -41.38
CA GLN A 9 -25.70 -49.11 -40.52
C GLN A 9 -24.56 -49.64 -39.63
N VAL A 10 -23.34 -49.69 -40.19
CA VAL A 10 -22.11 -49.61 -39.39
C VAL A 10 -22.00 -48.15 -38.93
N ILE A 11 -22.72 -47.80 -37.86
CA ILE A 11 -22.50 -46.54 -37.16
C ILE A 11 -21.15 -46.67 -36.47
N TYR A 12 -20.14 -45.98 -36.99
CA TYR A 12 -18.79 -46.02 -36.43
C TYR A 12 -18.83 -45.63 -34.95
N PRO A 13 -18.27 -46.43 -34.03
CA PRO A 13 -18.30 -46.17 -32.59
C PRO A 13 -17.68 -44.80 -32.21
N THR A 14 -16.87 -44.22 -33.09
CA THR A 14 -16.31 -42.88 -32.97
C THR A 14 -17.35 -41.77 -33.16
N THR A 15 -18.33 -41.96 -34.05
CA THR A 15 -19.38 -40.96 -34.33
C THR A 15 -20.42 -40.91 -33.21
N THR A 16 -20.79 -42.05 -32.63
CA THR A 16 -21.68 -42.11 -31.45
C THR A 16 -21.01 -41.56 -30.21
N ALA A 17 -19.73 -41.85 -29.98
CA ALA A 17 -18.96 -41.27 -28.89
C ALA A 17 -18.87 -39.74 -29.00
N LEU A 18 -18.65 -39.20 -30.20
CA LEU A 18 -18.62 -37.75 -30.43
C LEU A 18 -19.98 -37.09 -30.14
N ILE A 19 -21.08 -37.69 -30.62
CA ILE A 19 -22.43 -37.17 -30.39
C ILE A 19 -22.78 -37.19 -28.90
N ILE A 20 -22.48 -38.28 -28.19
CA ILE A 20 -22.70 -38.38 -26.74
C ILE A 20 -21.86 -37.35 -26.00
N THR A 21 -20.59 -37.15 -26.39
CA THR A 21 -19.71 -36.14 -25.78
C THR A 21 -20.27 -34.74 -26.00
N VAL A 22 -20.73 -34.40 -27.21
CA VAL A 22 -21.37 -33.10 -27.49
C VAL A 22 -22.66 -32.93 -26.67
N HIS A 23 -23.50 -33.97 -26.56
CA HIS A 23 -24.71 -33.90 -25.74
C HIS A 23 -24.41 -33.74 -24.25
N LEU A 24 -23.39 -34.43 -23.73
CA LEU A 24 -22.93 -34.26 -22.35
C LEU A 24 -22.33 -32.88 -22.11
N LEU A 25 -21.59 -32.32 -23.07
CA LEU A 25 -21.06 -30.96 -22.99
C LEU A 25 -22.18 -29.91 -23.05
N VAL A 26 -23.17 -30.10 -23.92
CA VAL A 26 -24.35 -29.23 -24.01
C VAL A 26 -25.21 -29.34 -22.74
N LEU A 27 -25.43 -30.56 -22.23
CA LEU A 27 -26.16 -30.78 -20.99
C LEU A 27 -25.42 -30.19 -19.79
N ALA A 28 -24.11 -30.40 -19.68
CA ALA A 28 -23.27 -29.78 -18.65
C ALA A 28 -23.28 -28.25 -18.77
N TYR A 29 -23.28 -27.71 -19.99
CA TYR A 29 -23.42 -26.28 -20.25
C TYR A 29 -24.79 -25.73 -19.84
N LEU A 30 -25.87 -26.47 -20.14
CA LEU A 30 -27.23 -26.09 -19.76
C LEU A 30 -27.43 -26.18 -18.23
N ILE A 31 -26.91 -27.22 -17.59
CA ILE A 31 -26.92 -27.38 -16.12
C ILE A 31 -26.07 -26.29 -15.44
N SER A 32 -24.91 -25.94 -16.00
CA SER A 32 -24.09 -24.84 -15.46
C SER A 32 -24.77 -23.48 -15.66
N ARG A 33 -25.57 -23.32 -16.73
CA ARG A 33 -26.42 -22.13 -16.93
C ARG A 33 -27.61 -22.07 -15.97
N TRP A 34 -28.13 -23.21 -15.50
CA TRP A 34 -29.23 -23.27 -14.52
C TRP A 34 -28.78 -22.95 -13.10
N ARG A 35 -27.52 -23.27 -12.74
CA ARG A 35 -26.91 -22.91 -11.45
C ARG A 35 -25.97 -21.73 -11.59
N LYS A 36 -26.39 -20.64 -12.24
CA LYS A 36 -25.54 -19.45 -12.32
C LYS A 36 -25.42 -18.82 -10.93
N PRO A 37 -24.22 -18.76 -10.33
CA PRO A 37 -24.01 -17.98 -9.13
C PRO A 37 -24.45 -16.52 -9.39
N LEU A 38 -25.15 -15.95 -8.42
CA LEU A 38 -25.64 -14.58 -8.51
C LEU A 38 -24.47 -13.65 -8.19
N TYR A 39 -24.05 -12.87 -9.16
CA TYR A 39 -23.03 -11.84 -9.00
C TYR A 39 -23.66 -10.45 -8.94
N PRO A 40 -22.99 -9.46 -8.31
CA PRO A 40 -23.38 -8.07 -8.38
C PRO A 40 -23.51 -7.58 -9.83
N PRO A 41 -24.23 -6.48 -10.10
CA PRO A 41 -24.24 -5.85 -11.41
C PRO A 41 -22.81 -5.44 -11.83
N GLY A 42 -22.59 -5.24 -13.12
CA GLY A 42 -21.29 -4.79 -13.62
C GLY A 42 -21.18 -4.80 -15.15
N PRO A 43 -20.07 -4.27 -15.69
CA PRO A 43 -19.87 -4.19 -17.13
C PRO A 43 -19.80 -5.58 -17.76
N LYS A 44 -20.49 -5.76 -18.90
CA LYS A 44 -20.49 -7.03 -19.62
C LYS A 44 -19.15 -7.27 -20.31
N GLY A 45 -18.44 -8.30 -19.86
CA GLY A 45 -17.18 -8.73 -20.48
C GLY A 45 -17.37 -9.58 -21.74
N LEU A 46 -16.33 -9.64 -22.56
CA LEU A 46 -16.24 -10.53 -23.72
C LEU A 46 -16.03 -11.99 -23.28
N PRO A 47 -16.33 -12.99 -24.14
CA PRO A 47 -16.01 -14.38 -23.86
C PRO A 47 -14.51 -14.57 -23.56
N ILE A 48 -14.18 -15.44 -22.59
CA ILE A 48 -12.82 -15.81 -22.16
C ILE A 48 -12.04 -14.69 -21.47
N ILE A 49 -11.85 -13.55 -22.11
CA ILE A 49 -11.05 -12.43 -21.57
C ILE A 49 -11.84 -11.51 -20.62
N GLY A 50 -13.17 -11.56 -20.65
CA GLY A 50 -14.01 -10.72 -19.80
C GLY A 50 -13.83 -9.23 -20.10
N ASN A 51 -13.56 -8.44 -19.06
CA ASN A 51 -13.39 -6.99 -19.06
C ASN A 51 -11.93 -6.55 -19.21
N MET A 52 -11.02 -7.43 -19.65
CA MET A 52 -9.58 -7.09 -19.77
C MET A 52 -9.30 -5.90 -20.70
N LEU A 53 -10.19 -5.56 -21.64
CA LEU A 53 -10.07 -4.35 -22.46
C LEU A 53 -10.27 -3.04 -21.67
N MET A 54 -10.78 -3.13 -20.44
CA MET A 54 -11.00 -2.01 -19.52
C MET A 54 -9.91 -1.96 -18.45
N MET A 55 -8.76 -2.62 -18.64
CA MET A 55 -7.69 -2.68 -17.63
C MET A 55 -7.23 -1.27 -17.21
N ASP A 56 -7.13 -0.35 -18.16
CA ASP A 56 -6.72 1.05 -17.91
C ASP A 56 -7.76 1.83 -17.09
N GLU A 57 -9.01 1.35 -17.04
CA GLU A 57 -10.09 1.92 -16.22
C GLU A 57 -10.13 1.32 -14.80
N LEU A 58 -9.33 0.30 -14.48
CA LEU A 58 -9.27 -0.30 -13.13
C LEU A 58 -8.44 0.53 -12.15
N THR A 59 -8.58 1.85 -12.23
CA THR A 59 -8.03 2.85 -11.32
C THR A 59 -9.04 3.23 -10.25
N HIS A 60 -8.62 3.94 -9.21
CA HIS A 60 -9.54 4.52 -8.24
C HIS A 60 -10.53 5.48 -8.89
N HIS A 61 -10.10 6.30 -9.86
CA HIS A 61 -10.98 7.20 -10.63
C HIS A 61 -11.95 6.43 -11.54
N GLY A 62 -11.45 5.47 -12.31
CA GLY A 62 -12.29 4.69 -13.24
C GLY A 62 -13.31 3.81 -12.51
N LEU A 63 -12.91 3.17 -11.41
CA LEU A 63 -13.83 2.42 -10.56
C LEU A 63 -14.84 3.33 -9.85
N ALA A 64 -14.45 4.55 -9.45
CA ALA A 64 -15.40 5.53 -8.91
C ALA A 64 -16.46 5.92 -9.95
N LYS A 65 -16.05 6.17 -11.20
CA LYS A 65 -16.95 6.46 -12.32
C LYS A 65 -17.89 5.29 -12.63
N LEU A 66 -17.40 4.06 -12.62
CA LEU A 66 -18.23 2.87 -12.82
C LEU A 66 -19.26 2.69 -11.69
N ALA A 67 -18.93 3.08 -10.46
CA ALA A 67 -19.86 3.01 -9.33
C ALA A 67 -21.08 3.92 -9.49
N GLU A 68 -20.98 5.02 -10.25
CA GLU A 68 -22.14 5.87 -10.57
C GLU A 68 -23.20 5.09 -11.38
N THR A 69 -22.78 4.10 -12.16
CA THR A 69 -23.68 3.27 -12.99
C THR A 69 -24.11 1.99 -12.27
N TYR A 70 -23.19 1.30 -11.59
CA TYR A 70 -23.43 -0.05 -11.06
C TYR A 70 -23.64 -0.09 -9.53
N GLY A 71 -23.45 1.03 -8.83
CA GLY A 71 -23.63 1.15 -7.39
C GLY A 71 -22.39 0.76 -6.56
N GLY A 72 -22.59 0.66 -5.25
CA GLY A 72 -21.53 0.52 -4.23
C GLY A 72 -20.77 -0.82 -4.20
N LEU A 73 -21.25 -1.81 -4.95
CA LEU A 73 -20.65 -3.14 -5.11
C LEU A 73 -20.95 -3.64 -6.52
N PHE A 74 -19.91 -3.84 -7.33
CA PHE A 74 -20.07 -4.32 -8.70
C PHE A 74 -18.99 -5.34 -9.08
N HIS A 75 -19.33 -6.17 -10.07
CA HIS A 75 -18.53 -7.33 -10.49
C HIS A 75 -17.94 -7.14 -11.88
N LEU A 76 -16.66 -7.50 -12.02
CA LEU A 76 -15.96 -7.60 -13.29
C LEU A 76 -15.29 -8.96 -13.40
N ARG A 77 -15.04 -9.38 -14.64
CA ARG A 77 -14.30 -10.60 -14.92
C ARG A 77 -13.02 -10.26 -15.65
N MET A 78 -11.86 -10.60 -15.09
CA MET A 78 -10.56 -10.38 -15.71
C MET A 78 -9.98 -11.75 -16.10
N GLY A 79 -10.20 -12.16 -17.36
CA GLY A 79 -9.91 -13.53 -17.79
C GLY A 79 -10.69 -14.55 -16.96
N PHE A 80 -9.94 -15.37 -16.20
CA PHE A 80 -10.49 -16.38 -15.29
C PHE A 80 -10.64 -15.89 -13.84
N ARG A 81 -10.26 -14.64 -13.55
CA ARG A 81 -10.37 -14.06 -12.20
C ARG A 81 -11.66 -13.26 -12.05
N HIS A 82 -12.31 -13.44 -10.90
CA HIS A 82 -13.41 -12.58 -10.47
C HIS A 82 -12.84 -11.37 -9.74
N VAL A 83 -13.34 -10.19 -10.09
CA VAL A 83 -12.96 -8.92 -9.45
C VAL A 83 -14.23 -8.24 -8.94
N PHE A 84 -14.20 -7.81 -7.69
CA PHE A 84 -15.29 -7.10 -7.03
C PHE A 84 -14.79 -5.71 -6.65
N ALA A 85 -15.40 -4.68 -7.21
CA ALA A 85 -15.11 -3.30 -6.84
C ALA A 85 -16.10 -2.83 -5.78
N ILE A 86 -15.58 -2.21 -4.73
CA ILE A 86 -16.32 -1.82 -3.53
C ILE A 86 -16.12 -0.33 -3.29
N THR A 87 -17.19 0.44 -3.38
CA THR A 87 -17.20 1.90 -3.15
C THR A 87 -18.18 2.31 -2.05
N SER A 88 -18.79 1.34 -1.35
CA SER A 88 -19.68 1.57 -0.21
C SER A 88 -18.99 1.26 1.13
N PRO A 89 -19.12 2.13 2.15
CA PRO A 89 -18.54 1.90 3.47
C PRO A 89 -19.13 0.64 4.15
N ASP A 90 -20.43 0.37 3.98
CA ASP A 90 -21.07 -0.82 4.57
C ASP A 90 -20.51 -2.12 4.01
N VAL A 91 -20.25 -2.15 2.70
CA VAL A 91 -19.66 -3.31 2.03
C VAL A 91 -18.18 -3.44 2.42
N ALA A 92 -17.45 -2.32 2.50
CA ALA A 92 -16.07 -2.31 3.01
C ALA A 92 -16.00 -2.87 4.44
N ARG A 93 -16.94 -2.50 5.32
CA ARG A 93 -17.07 -3.06 6.67
C ARG A 93 -17.33 -4.56 6.66
N GLN A 94 -18.19 -5.04 5.77
CA GLN A 94 -18.42 -6.48 5.64
C GLN A 94 -17.15 -7.24 5.28
N VAL A 95 -16.32 -6.69 4.39
CA VAL A 95 -15.08 -7.32 3.95
C VAL A 95 -13.97 -7.23 5.00
N LEU A 96 -13.74 -6.03 5.55
CA LEU A 96 -12.59 -5.75 6.40
C LEU A 96 -12.79 -6.13 7.87
N GLN A 97 -14.03 -6.20 8.34
CA GLN A 97 -14.34 -6.42 9.76
C GLN A 97 -15.26 -7.63 9.98
N VAL A 98 -16.40 -7.71 9.31
CA VAL A 98 -17.41 -8.76 9.60
C VAL A 98 -16.95 -10.13 9.12
N GLN A 99 -16.38 -10.19 7.92
CA GLN A 99 -15.87 -11.41 7.28
C GLN A 99 -14.35 -11.34 7.11
N ASP A 100 -13.66 -10.75 8.10
CA ASP A 100 -12.24 -10.43 8.02
C ASP A 100 -11.37 -11.66 7.73
N ILE A 101 -11.71 -12.83 8.26
CA ILE A 101 -11.02 -14.10 7.99
C ILE A 101 -11.18 -14.49 6.52
N SER A 102 -12.40 -14.54 5.99
CA SER A 102 -12.67 -15.00 4.62
C SER A 102 -12.06 -14.09 3.54
N PHE A 103 -11.72 -12.84 3.87
CA PHE A 103 -11.11 -11.87 2.95
C PHE A 103 -9.73 -11.37 3.38
N SER A 104 -9.03 -12.07 4.27
CA SER A 104 -7.75 -11.59 4.82
C SER A 104 -6.52 -11.83 3.94
N ASN A 105 -6.64 -12.49 2.78
CA ASN A 105 -5.51 -12.66 1.86
C ASN A 105 -5.32 -11.42 0.96
N ARG A 106 -4.14 -11.30 0.36
CA ARG A 106 -3.87 -10.35 -0.73
C ARG A 106 -3.88 -11.09 -2.07
N PRO A 107 -4.25 -10.43 -3.17
CA PRO A 107 -4.05 -11.01 -4.50
C PRO A 107 -2.57 -11.27 -4.76
N VAL A 108 -2.24 -12.51 -5.13
CA VAL A 108 -0.87 -12.91 -5.45
C VAL A 108 -0.69 -12.97 -6.96
N THR A 109 0.24 -12.16 -7.47
CA THR A 109 0.73 -12.25 -8.86
C THR A 109 2.01 -13.09 -8.90
N ILE A 110 2.39 -13.54 -10.10
CA ILE A 110 3.67 -14.24 -10.33
C ILE A 110 4.85 -13.39 -9.83
N ALA A 111 4.81 -12.07 -10.11
CA ALA A 111 5.86 -11.14 -9.68
C ALA A 111 5.93 -11.05 -8.15
N ILE A 112 4.79 -10.89 -7.48
CA ILE A 112 4.72 -10.84 -6.01
C ILE A 112 5.28 -12.13 -5.42
N ASN A 113 4.79 -13.29 -5.85
CA ASN A 113 5.25 -14.58 -5.32
C ASN A 113 6.78 -14.74 -5.46
N TYR A 114 7.32 -14.41 -6.63
CA TYR A 114 8.74 -14.61 -6.90
C TYR A 114 9.66 -13.63 -6.15
N LEU A 115 9.31 -12.33 -6.13
CA LEU A 115 10.14 -11.29 -5.53
C LEU A 115 10.04 -11.21 -4.01
N THR A 116 8.98 -11.80 -3.41
CA THR A 116 8.80 -11.89 -1.95
C THR A 116 9.20 -13.26 -1.40
N TYR A 117 10.05 -14.01 -2.13
CA TYR A 117 10.59 -15.30 -1.69
C TYR A 117 9.50 -16.31 -1.31
N ASP A 118 8.54 -16.53 -2.21
CA ASP A 118 7.38 -17.41 -1.99
C ASP A 118 6.50 -16.95 -0.82
N LEU A 119 6.27 -15.63 -0.75
CA LEU A 119 5.42 -14.97 0.25
C LEU A 119 5.98 -15.11 1.68
N ALA A 120 7.31 -14.98 1.80
CA ALA A 120 8.06 -14.94 3.05
C ALA A 120 8.00 -13.56 3.75
N ASP A 121 7.18 -12.65 3.24
CA ASP A 121 7.00 -11.28 3.69
C ASP A 121 5.84 -11.14 4.71
N MET A 122 5.48 -9.91 5.08
CA MET A 122 4.30 -9.63 5.90
C MET A 122 3.14 -9.10 5.05
N ALA A 123 3.41 -8.33 4.00
CA ALA A 123 2.38 -7.63 3.23
C ALA A 123 1.47 -8.58 2.46
N PHE A 124 2.03 -9.57 1.77
CA PHE A 124 1.38 -10.49 0.83
C PHE A 124 1.19 -11.91 1.37
N ALA A 125 1.99 -12.34 2.35
CA ALA A 125 1.84 -13.62 3.02
C ALA A 125 0.37 -13.97 3.35
N PRO A 126 -0.10 -15.18 3.04
CA PRO A 126 -1.45 -15.62 3.35
C PRO A 126 -1.76 -15.52 4.84
N TYR A 127 -3.00 -15.22 5.18
CA TYR A 127 -3.41 -15.13 6.57
C TYR A 127 -3.26 -16.49 7.26
N GLY A 128 -2.53 -16.51 8.37
CA GLY A 128 -2.23 -17.72 9.11
C GLY A 128 -1.22 -17.47 10.24
N PRO A 129 -0.73 -18.54 10.89
CA PRO A 129 0.27 -18.42 11.96
C PRO A 129 1.52 -17.63 11.56
N PHE A 130 2.05 -17.89 10.36
CA PHE A 130 3.21 -17.18 9.81
C PHE A 130 2.99 -15.68 9.73
N TRP A 131 1.94 -15.26 9.01
CA TRP A 131 1.61 -13.85 8.88
C TRP A 131 1.40 -13.17 10.25
N ARG A 132 0.76 -13.84 11.20
CA ARG A 132 0.55 -13.31 12.57
C ARG A 132 1.88 -13.08 13.30
N GLN A 133 2.84 -13.99 13.14
CA GLN A 133 4.17 -13.85 13.73
C GLN A 133 4.95 -12.71 13.07
N MET A 134 5.00 -12.66 11.73
CA MET A 134 5.67 -11.57 11.00
C MET A 134 5.08 -10.22 11.36
N ARG A 135 3.74 -10.13 11.40
CA ARG A 135 3.03 -8.92 11.81
C ARG A 135 3.38 -8.49 13.24
N LYS A 136 3.47 -9.44 14.17
CA LYS A 136 3.86 -9.15 15.56
C LYS A 136 5.30 -8.63 15.63
N VAL A 137 6.24 -9.24 14.92
CA VAL A 137 7.63 -8.81 14.86
C VAL A 137 7.71 -7.38 14.32
N CYS A 138 7.09 -7.09 13.17
CA CYS A 138 7.08 -5.74 12.60
C CYS A 138 6.52 -4.68 13.57
N VAL A 139 5.37 -4.94 14.19
CA VAL A 139 4.75 -3.96 15.10
C VAL A 139 5.58 -3.75 16.37
N MET A 140 6.14 -4.83 16.94
CA MET A 140 6.85 -4.77 18.22
C MET A 140 8.28 -4.28 18.12
N LYS A 141 8.94 -4.51 16.98
CA LYS A 141 10.37 -4.21 16.79
C LYS A 141 10.58 -3.05 15.83
N VAL A 142 9.96 -3.12 14.65
CA VAL A 142 10.19 -2.13 13.60
C VAL A 142 9.45 -0.83 13.86
N PHE A 143 8.15 -0.91 14.17
CA PHE A 143 7.26 0.25 14.28
C PHE A 143 6.98 0.69 15.72
N SER A 144 7.70 0.13 16.69
CA SER A 144 7.51 0.44 18.11
C SER A 144 8.04 1.82 18.47
N ARG A 145 7.31 2.54 19.34
CA ARG A 145 7.76 3.80 19.95
C ARG A 145 9.03 3.65 20.80
N ARG A 146 9.35 2.43 21.24
CA ARG A 146 10.57 2.17 22.02
C ARG A 146 11.84 2.27 21.19
N ARG A 147 11.73 2.26 19.86
CA ARG A 147 12.87 2.37 18.96
C ARG A 147 13.20 3.82 18.69
N SER A 148 13.84 4.48 19.67
CA SER A 148 14.20 5.89 19.66
C SER A 148 14.79 6.35 18.32
N GLU A 149 15.65 5.53 17.69
CA GLU A 149 16.34 5.87 16.45
C GLU A 149 15.39 6.11 15.26
N SER A 150 14.30 5.35 15.13
CA SER A 150 13.32 5.57 14.06
C SER A 150 12.55 6.89 14.21
N TRP A 151 12.40 7.38 15.44
CA TRP A 151 11.72 8.65 15.73
C TRP A 151 12.72 9.82 15.71
N ALA A 152 13.98 9.57 16.09
CA ALA A 152 15.08 10.51 15.98
C ALA A 152 15.43 10.81 14.53
N SER A 153 15.47 9.80 13.66
CA SER A 153 15.74 9.97 12.23
C SER A 153 14.76 10.95 11.57
N VAL A 154 13.47 10.91 11.95
CA VAL A 154 12.47 11.88 11.49
C VAL A 154 12.90 13.31 11.82
N ARG A 155 13.29 13.57 13.08
CA ARG A 155 13.70 14.92 13.51
C ARG A 155 14.94 15.40 12.76
N ASP A 156 15.94 14.53 12.64
CA ASP A 156 17.20 14.86 11.98
C ASP A 156 16.99 15.18 10.50
N GLU A 157 16.25 14.33 9.79
CA GLU A 157 16.00 14.51 8.37
C GLU A 157 15.11 15.74 8.11
N VAL A 158 14.11 16.00 8.95
CA VAL A 158 13.32 17.24 8.89
C VAL A 158 14.23 18.46 9.06
N ASN A 159 15.15 18.44 10.03
CA ASN A 159 16.12 19.51 10.22
C ASN A 159 17.04 19.70 9.00
N LYS A 160 17.48 18.61 8.35
CA LYS A 160 18.26 18.68 7.10
C LYS A 160 17.46 19.37 5.98
N ILE A 161 16.18 19.04 5.82
CA ILE A 161 15.29 19.68 4.84
C ILE A 161 15.06 21.15 5.15
N ILE A 162 14.82 21.51 6.41
CA ILE A 162 14.66 22.92 6.81
C ILE A 162 15.92 23.72 6.48
N ARG A 163 17.12 23.17 6.71
CA ARG A 163 18.39 23.83 6.31
C ARG A 163 18.48 23.98 4.78
N SER A 164 18.15 22.94 4.02
CA SER A 164 18.14 22.99 2.55
C SER A 164 17.19 24.07 2.01
N LEU A 165 15.97 24.14 2.55
CA LEU A 165 14.99 25.18 2.20
C LEU A 165 15.48 26.59 2.60
N SER A 166 16.15 26.71 3.74
CA SER A 166 16.71 27.98 4.23
C SER A 166 17.78 28.54 3.29
N SER A 167 18.63 27.67 2.74
CA SER A 167 19.64 28.05 1.75
C SER A 167 19.05 28.46 0.39
N ASN A 168 17.78 28.15 0.14
CA ASN A 168 17.09 28.43 -1.11
C ASN A 168 15.95 29.45 -0.95
N VAL A 169 15.95 30.24 0.12
CA VAL A 169 14.95 31.30 0.33
C VAL A 169 14.90 32.26 -0.86
N GLY A 170 13.70 32.53 -1.35
CA GLY A 170 13.43 33.40 -2.50
C GLY A 170 13.58 32.73 -3.87
N ASN A 171 14.03 31.47 -3.94
CA ASN A 171 14.18 30.73 -5.19
C ASN A 171 13.16 29.58 -5.30
N PRO A 172 12.67 29.26 -6.51
CA PRO A 172 11.84 28.07 -6.72
C PRO A 172 12.60 26.79 -6.38
N VAL A 173 11.99 25.93 -5.55
CA VAL A 173 12.53 24.62 -5.20
C VAL A 173 11.54 23.51 -5.53
N ASN A 174 12.06 22.36 -5.95
CA ASN A 174 11.27 21.14 -6.08
C ASN A 174 11.01 20.54 -4.69
N VAL A 175 9.94 20.99 -4.05
CA VAL A 175 9.51 20.53 -2.73
C VAL A 175 9.19 19.04 -2.76
N GLY A 176 8.55 18.56 -3.84
CA GLY A 176 8.20 17.14 -3.97
C GLY A 176 9.43 16.21 -3.89
N GLU A 177 10.52 16.58 -4.58
CA GLU A 177 11.78 15.80 -4.53
C GLU A 177 12.46 15.86 -3.16
N LEU A 178 12.43 17.02 -2.51
CA LEU A 178 12.95 17.19 -1.14
C LEU A 178 12.18 16.32 -0.15
N ILE A 179 10.85 16.26 -0.27
CA ILE A 179 9.98 15.41 0.57
C ILE A 179 10.19 13.94 0.27
N PHE A 180 10.37 13.55 -0.99
CA PHE A 180 10.69 12.17 -1.34
C PHE A 180 12.03 11.74 -0.74
N THR A 181 13.05 12.61 -0.82
CA THR A 181 14.37 12.39 -0.21
C THR A 181 14.26 12.24 1.31
N LEU A 182 13.45 13.09 1.96
CA LEU A 182 13.18 13.05 3.39
C LEU A 182 12.63 11.68 3.83
N THR A 183 11.53 11.24 3.24
CA THR A 183 10.87 10.00 3.67
C THR A 183 11.68 8.77 3.30
N ARG A 184 12.40 8.83 2.19
CA ARG A 184 13.40 7.82 1.80
C ARG A 184 14.47 7.67 2.89
N ASN A 185 15.08 8.77 3.33
CA ASN A 185 16.13 8.73 4.35
C ASN A 185 15.60 8.26 5.71
N ILE A 186 14.41 8.73 6.10
CA ILE A 186 13.73 8.26 7.33
C ILE A 186 13.54 6.74 7.29
N THR A 187 12.99 6.23 6.19
CA THR A 187 12.68 4.79 6.05
C THR A 187 13.96 3.97 5.95
N TYR A 188 14.97 4.48 5.25
CA TYR A 188 16.28 3.83 5.12
C TYR A 188 17.00 3.72 6.46
N ARG A 189 17.10 4.80 7.23
CA ARG A 189 17.66 4.77 8.60
C ARG A 189 16.85 3.88 9.54
N ALA A 190 15.53 3.86 9.38
CA ALA A 190 14.67 2.94 10.12
C ALA A 190 14.85 1.47 9.69
N ALA A 191 15.39 1.19 8.50
CA ALA A 191 15.66 -0.18 8.06
C ALA A 191 17.08 -0.64 8.41
N PHE A 192 18.09 0.20 8.14
CA PHE A 192 19.51 -0.16 8.09
C PHE A 192 20.42 0.68 9.01
N GLY A 193 19.84 1.53 9.85
CA GLY A 193 20.59 2.41 10.74
C GLY A 193 21.34 3.54 10.00
N ALA A 194 22.14 4.30 10.75
CA ALA A 194 22.89 5.44 10.22
C ALA A 194 24.20 5.05 9.51
N ALA A 195 24.67 3.81 9.66
CA ALA A 195 25.97 3.37 9.15
C ALA A 195 25.98 3.06 7.64
N CYS A 196 24.81 2.89 7.01
CA CYS A 196 24.67 2.40 5.64
C CYS A 196 24.41 3.52 4.60
N GLU A 197 24.77 4.78 4.87
CA GLU A 197 24.43 5.93 4.00
C GLU A 197 25.08 5.87 2.59
N THR A 198 26.18 5.15 2.39
CA THR A 198 26.98 5.17 1.15
C THR A 198 26.40 4.37 -0.02
N GLU A 199 25.42 3.50 0.20
CA GLU A 199 24.89 2.58 -0.83
C GLU A 199 23.41 2.82 -1.18
N GLN A 200 22.85 3.94 -0.70
CA GLN A 200 21.43 4.25 -0.81
C GLN A 200 20.92 4.31 -2.26
N ASP A 201 21.75 4.79 -3.20
CA ASP A 201 21.36 4.95 -4.61
C ASP A 201 21.18 3.62 -5.33
N GLU A 202 21.95 2.60 -4.97
CA GLU A 202 21.79 1.24 -5.51
C GLU A 202 20.46 0.64 -5.05
N PHE A 203 20.18 0.70 -3.76
CA PHE A 203 18.95 0.19 -3.19
C PHE A 203 17.69 0.84 -3.80
N ILE A 204 17.74 2.14 -4.08
CA ILE A 204 16.61 2.85 -4.72
C ILE A 204 16.35 2.31 -6.12
N ARG A 205 17.40 2.02 -6.89
CA ARG A 205 17.23 1.47 -8.24
C ARG A 205 16.55 0.10 -8.19
N ILE A 206 16.90 -0.71 -7.18
CA ILE A 206 16.25 -1.99 -6.91
C ILE A 206 14.76 -1.76 -6.55
N LEU A 207 14.48 -0.85 -5.61
CA LEU A 207 13.11 -0.52 -5.18
C LEU A 207 12.23 -0.03 -6.34
N GLN A 208 12.76 0.83 -7.22
CA GLN A 208 12.04 1.31 -8.40
C GLN A 208 11.71 0.19 -9.39
N GLU A 209 12.64 -0.76 -9.58
CA GLU A 209 12.41 -1.88 -10.49
C GLU A 209 11.38 -2.87 -9.92
N PHE A 210 11.43 -3.17 -8.62
CA PHE A 210 10.39 -3.96 -7.95
C PHE A 210 9.02 -3.29 -8.07
N SER A 211 8.94 -1.96 -7.91
CA SER A 211 7.69 -1.20 -8.05
C SER A 211 7.06 -1.39 -9.44
N LYS A 212 7.90 -1.27 -10.49
CA LYS A 212 7.48 -1.50 -11.89
C LYS A 212 7.03 -2.94 -12.11
N LEU A 213 7.70 -3.92 -11.51
CA LEU A 213 7.37 -5.34 -11.67
C LEU A 213 6.10 -5.74 -10.92
N PHE A 214 5.85 -5.19 -9.73
CA PHE A 214 4.60 -5.40 -8.99
C PHE A 214 3.38 -4.81 -9.70
N GLY A 215 3.54 -3.64 -10.34
CA GLY A 215 2.49 -2.99 -11.12
C GLY A 215 2.35 -3.50 -12.56
N ALA A 216 3.28 -4.35 -13.04
CA ALA A 216 3.28 -4.78 -14.43
C ALA A 216 2.09 -5.70 -14.75
N PHE A 217 1.42 -5.43 -15.86
CA PHE A 217 0.41 -6.33 -16.38
C PHE A 217 1.05 -7.61 -16.94
N ASN A 218 0.72 -8.75 -16.34
CA ASN A 218 1.07 -10.07 -16.85
C ASN A 218 -0.20 -10.87 -17.16
N VAL A 219 -0.36 -11.26 -18.43
CA VAL A 219 -1.53 -12.03 -18.90
C VAL A 219 -1.70 -13.36 -18.16
N ALA A 220 -0.59 -13.97 -17.72
CA ALA A 220 -0.59 -15.25 -17.03
C ALA A 220 -1.28 -15.20 -15.65
N ASP A 221 -1.32 -14.03 -15.01
CA ASP A 221 -2.03 -13.84 -13.73
C ASP A 221 -3.56 -13.99 -13.87
N PHE A 222 -4.07 -13.72 -15.08
CA PHE A 222 -5.50 -13.74 -15.43
C PHE A 222 -5.89 -14.95 -16.28
N VAL A 223 -4.95 -15.44 -17.09
CA VAL A 223 -5.13 -16.53 -18.06
C VAL A 223 -3.94 -17.50 -17.95
N PRO A 224 -3.97 -18.45 -16.99
CA PRO A 224 -2.78 -19.25 -16.65
C PRO A 224 -2.16 -20.06 -17.79
N PHE A 225 -2.97 -20.54 -18.75
CA PHE A 225 -2.46 -21.31 -19.89
C PHE A 225 -1.65 -20.47 -20.91
N LEU A 226 -1.65 -19.14 -20.78
CA LEU A 226 -0.80 -18.23 -21.54
C LEU A 226 0.52 -17.93 -20.82
N GLY A 227 0.88 -18.69 -19.77
CA GLY A 227 2.12 -18.50 -19.01
C GLY A 227 3.43 -18.65 -19.80
N TRP A 228 3.39 -19.30 -20.97
CA TRP A 228 4.54 -19.39 -21.89
C TRP A 228 4.82 -18.08 -22.65
N PHE A 229 3.91 -17.10 -22.58
CA PHE A 229 3.96 -15.86 -23.34
C PHE A 229 4.53 -14.70 -22.51
N ASP A 230 5.87 -14.59 -22.45
CA ASP A 230 6.58 -13.52 -21.73
C ASP A 230 6.78 -12.26 -22.61
N LEU A 231 5.67 -11.58 -22.91
CA LEU A 231 5.60 -10.44 -23.84
C LEU A 231 6.63 -9.32 -23.57
N HIS A 232 6.96 -9.06 -22.31
CA HIS A 232 7.77 -7.92 -21.89
C HIS A 232 9.09 -8.33 -21.22
N GLY A 233 9.49 -9.60 -21.32
CA GLY A 233 10.69 -10.11 -20.64
C GLY A 233 10.61 -9.99 -19.12
N ILE A 234 9.40 -10.04 -18.56
CA ILE A 234 9.12 -9.86 -17.13
C ILE A 234 9.89 -10.90 -16.34
N ASN A 235 9.93 -12.15 -16.81
CA ASN A 235 10.61 -13.23 -16.08
C ASN A 235 12.11 -12.96 -15.91
N LYS A 236 12.78 -12.46 -16.95
CA LYS A 236 14.22 -12.11 -16.87
C LYS A 236 14.45 -10.93 -15.92
N ARG A 237 13.58 -9.93 -15.96
CA ARG A 237 13.63 -8.77 -15.07
C ARG A 237 13.39 -9.16 -13.61
N LEU A 238 12.46 -10.08 -13.36
CA LEU A 238 12.21 -10.65 -12.02
C LEU A 238 13.45 -11.32 -11.44
N VAL A 239 14.11 -12.20 -12.22
CA VAL A 239 15.35 -12.88 -11.78
C VAL A 239 16.45 -11.87 -11.48
N LYS A 240 16.67 -10.90 -12.38
CA LYS A 240 17.68 -9.86 -12.18
C LYS A 240 17.39 -9.03 -10.93
N ALA A 241 16.16 -8.55 -10.77
CA ALA A 241 15.77 -7.73 -9.63
C ALA A 241 15.96 -8.49 -8.31
N ARG A 242 15.54 -9.77 -8.25
CA ARG A 242 15.76 -10.62 -7.06
C ARG A 242 17.24 -10.78 -6.74
N ASN A 243 18.07 -11.06 -7.75
CA ASN A 243 19.52 -11.20 -7.55
C ASN A 243 20.17 -9.89 -7.09
N ASP A 244 19.76 -8.74 -7.65
CA ASP A 244 20.27 -7.42 -7.25
C ASP A 244 19.91 -7.15 -5.77
N LEU A 245 18.68 -7.49 -5.34
CA LEU A 245 18.27 -7.40 -3.92
C LEU A 245 19.03 -8.37 -3.02
N ASP A 246 19.22 -9.61 -3.47
CA ASP A 246 19.96 -10.63 -2.73
C ASP A 246 21.38 -10.16 -2.44
N GLY A 247 22.10 -9.67 -3.45
CA GLY A 247 23.45 -9.13 -3.27
C GLY A 247 23.49 -8.00 -2.24
N PHE A 248 22.64 -6.99 -2.43
CA PHE A 248 22.61 -5.82 -1.54
C PHE A 248 22.28 -6.19 -0.09
N ILE A 249 21.16 -6.88 0.15
CA ILE A 249 20.72 -7.15 1.53
C ILE A 249 21.59 -8.21 2.19
N ASP A 250 22.15 -9.16 1.44
CA ASP A 250 23.06 -10.14 2.05
C ASP A 250 24.33 -9.48 2.58
N GLU A 251 24.90 -8.52 1.85
CA GLU A 251 26.04 -7.72 2.32
C GLU A 251 25.68 -6.96 3.60
N VAL A 252 24.53 -6.27 3.62
CA VAL A 252 24.04 -5.56 4.81
C VAL A 252 23.86 -6.51 6.00
N ILE A 253 23.22 -7.67 5.81
CA ILE A 253 23.05 -8.64 6.90
C ILE A 253 24.40 -9.11 7.44
N ASP A 254 25.36 -9.40 6.56
CA ASP A 254 26.68 -9.89 6.94
C ASP A 254 27.49 -8.84 7.72
N GLU A 255 27.33 -7.55 7.38
CA GLU A 255 27.91 -6.44 8.15
C GLU A 255 27.33 -6.34 9.57
N HIS A 256 26.00 -6.42 9.71
CA HIS A 256 25.33 -6.39 11.02
C HIS A 256 25.74 -7.58 11.88
N MET A 257 25.84 -8.77 11.29
CA MET A 257 26.33 -9.96 11.99
C MET A 257 27.76 -9.76 12.52
N LYS A 258 28.69 -9.24 11.70
CA LYS A 258 30.07 -8.95 12.13
C LYS A 258 30.13 -7.90 13.24
N LYS A 259 29.33 -6.83 13.15
CA LYS A 259 29.25 -5.79 14.18
C LYS A 259 28.84 -6.37 15.54
N ARG A 260 27.87 -7.29 15.53
CA ARG A 260 27.36 -7.97 16.73
C ARG A 260 28.38 -8.91 17.40
N GLU A 261 29.34 -9.45 16.66
CA GLU A 261 30.43 -10.24 17.23
C GLU A 261 31.50 -9.38 17.93
N ILE A 262 31.60 -8.10 17.56
CA ILE A 262 32.65 -7.18 18.01
C ILE A 262 32.20 -6.30 19.18
N VAL A 263 30.93 -5.88 19.21
CA VAL A 263 30.39 -4.94 20.19
C VAL A 263 29.53 -5.67 21.23
N ASN A 264 29.85 -5.49 22.53
CA ASN A 264 29.00 -5.99 23.62
C ASN A 264 27.62 -5.31 23.57
N HIS A 265 26.57 -6.10 23.81
CA HIS A 265 25.12 -5.89 23.62
C HIS A 265 24.45 -4.65 24.26
N ASP A 266 25.19 -3.65 24.73
CA ASP A 266 24.68 -2.50 25.50
C ASP A 266 24.61 -1.17 24.71
N ASP A 267 24.86 -1.17 23.40
CA ASP A 267 24.75 0.07 22.59
C ASP A 267 23.30 0.39 22.17
N GLU A 268 22.89 1.64 22.35
CA GLU A 268 21.53 2.17 22.11
C GLU A 268 21.13 2.28 20.61
N ASP A 269 22.04 2.00 19.68
CA ASP A 269 21.88 2.21 18.24
C ASP A 269 21.57 0.91 17.47
N THR A 270 20.47 0.23 17.82
CA THR A 270 19.97 -0.97 17.10
C THR A 270 18.99 -0.61 15.99
N ASP A 271 19.12 -1.28 14.84
CA ASP A 271 18.17 -1.13 13.74
C ASP A 271 17.23 -2.33 13.51
N MET A 272 16.48 -2.31 12.40
CA MET A 272 15.50 -3.34 12.11
C MET A 272 16.19 -4.65 11.76
N VAL A 273 17.30 -4.60 11.04
CA VAL A 273 18.06 -5.80 10.70
C VAL A 273 18.62 -6.41 11.98
N ASP A 274 19.16 -5.60 12.90
CA ASP A 274 19.60 -6.06 14.22
C ASP A 274 18.48 -6.75 15.01
N ASP A 275 17.30 -6.12 15.08
CA ASP A 275 16.13 -6.65 15.78
C ASP A 275 15.64 -7.98 15.19
N LEU A 276 15.64 -8.09 13.86
CA LEU A 276 15.27 -9.31 13.15
C LEU A 276 16.31 -10.42 13.34
N LEU A 277 17.61 -10.08 13.34
CA LEU A 277 18.71 -11.00 13.61
C LEU A 277 18.73 -11.46 15.08
N ALA A 278 18.37 -10.60 16.03
CA ALA A 278 18.20 -10.98 17.43
C ALA A 278 17.12 -12.06 17.56
N PHE A 279 15.96 -11.84 16.94
CA PHE A 279 14.87 -12.82 16.88
C PHE A 279 15.30 -14.13 16.19
N TYR A 280 16.05 -14.04 15.09
CA TYR A 280 16.63 -15.19 14.40
C TYR A 280 17.52 -16.03 15.35
N SER A 281 18.37 -15.37 16.13
CA SER A 281 19.32 -16.02 17.06
C SER A 281 18.67 -16.55 18.36
N GLU A 282 17.68 -15.85 18.92
CA GLU A 282 16.98 -16.26 20.14
C GLU A 282 16.18 -17.56 19.90
N GLU A 283 15.54 -17.70 18.74
CA GLU A 283 14.85 -18.93 18.37
C GLU A 283 15.83 -20.10 18.11
N GLU A 284 17.02 -19.84 17.58
CA GLU A 284 18.06 -20.86 17.37
C GLU A 284 18.64 -21.38 18.70
N ASN A 285 18.83 -20.51 19.68
CA ASN A 285 19.26 -20.89 21.04
C ASN A 285 18.16 -21.66 21.79
N LEU A 286 16.89 -21.27 21.65
CA LEU A 286 15.76 -21.99 22.25
C LEU A 286 15.57 -23.39 21.65
N VAL A 287 15.85 -23.59 20.36
CA VAL A 287 15.81 -24.93 19.73
C VAL A 287 16.99 -25.79 20.18
N SER A 288 18.14 -25.17 20.46
CA SER A 288 19.34 -25.85 20.97
C SER A 288 19.17 -26.29 22.44
N GLU A 289 18.49 -25.49 23.28
CA GLU A 289 18.19 -25.83 24.68
C GLU A 289 16.97 -26.75 24.87
N ASN A 290 15.95 -26.67 23.99
CA ASN A 290 14.71 -27.47 24.10
C ASN A 290 14.73 -28.84 23.42
N LEU A 291 15.92 -29.37 23.07
CA LEU A 291 16.09 -30.80 22.79
C LEU A 291 15.77 -31.69 24.02
N SER A 292 15.44 -31.09 25.18
CA SER A 292 15.08 -31.80 26.41
C SER A 292 13.61 -31.72 26.84
N THR A 293 12.76 -30.81 26.32
CA THR A 293 11.32 -30.82 26.69
C THR A 293 10.38 -30.32 25.57
N ASN A 294 9.31 -31.08 25.36
CA ASN A 294 8.44 -31.10 24.18
C ASN A 294 7.32 -30.04 24.26
N SER A 295 7.64 -28.75 24.48
CA SER A 295 6.62 -27.71 24.66
C SER A 295 6.99 -26.33 24.09
N ASN A 296 7.12 -26.24 22.74
CA ASN A 296 6.72 -25.08 21.93
C ASN A 296 6.98 -25.36 20.42
N LYS A 297 6.15 -26.19 19.80
CA LYS A 297 6.26 -26.56 18.37
C LYS A 297 5.78 -25.50 17.36
N ASN A 298 5.57 -24.24 17.78
CA ASN A 298 4.87 -23.23 16.97
C ASN A 298 5.63 -21.90 16.76
N SER A 299 6.91 -21.79 17.08
CA SER A 299 7.72 -20.65 16.64
C SER A 299 8.19 -20.91 15.20
N ILE A 300 7.71 -20.12 14.25
CA ILE A 300 8.16 -20.24 12.86
C ILE A 300 9.54 -19.59 12.76
N LYS A 301 10.54 -20.41 12.41
CA LYS A 301 11.93 -19.98 12.27
C LYS A 301 12.02 -18.92 11.15
N LEU A 302 12.44 -17.71 11.52
CA LEU A 302 12.81 -16.68 10.55
C LEU A 302 14.02 -17.15 9.71
N THR A 303 14.08 -16.72 8.46
CA THR A 303 15.20 -16.97 7.53
C THR A 303 15.75 -15.64 7.01
N ARG A 304 16.92 -15.67 6.34
CA ARG A 304 17.44 -14.49 5.62
C ARG A 304 16.44 -13.98 4.58
N ASP A 305 15.74 -14.89 3.90
CA ASP A 305 14.69 -14.53 2.94
C ASP A 305 13.55 -13.77 3.61
N ASN A 306 13.17 -14.14 4.84
CA ASN A 306 12.19 -13.36 5.62
C ASN A 306 12.71 -11.95 5.92
N ILE A 307 13.99 -11.79 6.30
CA ILE A 307 14.59 -10.48 6.57
C ILE A 307 14.57 -9.61 5.31
N LYS A 308 15.05 -10.16 4.17
CA LYS A 308 15.03 -9.49 2.86
C LYS A 308 13.63 -9.03 2.49
N ALA A 309 12.65 -9.91 2.62
CA ALA A 309 11.26 -9.62 2.28
C ALA A 309 10.65 -8.54 3.19
N LEU A 310 10.92 -8.60 4.50
CA LEU A 310 10.44 -7.60 5.47
C LEU A 310 11.08 -6.22 5.27
N VAL A 311 12.37 -6.17 4.94
CA VAL A 311 13.04 -4.91 4.57
C VAL A 311 12.36 -4.27 3.37
N MET A 312 12.07 -5.06 2.33
CA MET A 312 11.34 -4.55 1.17
C MET A 312 9.94 -4.05 1.51
N ASP A 313 9.19 -4.77 2.36
CA ASP A 313 7.88 -4.33 2.83
C ASP A 313 7.93 -2.95 3.50
N VAL A 314 8.92 -2.72 4.36
CA VAL A 314 9.08 -1.45 5.08
C VAL A 314 9.51 -0.34 4.14
N MET A 315 10.45 -0.60 3.24
CA MET A 315 10.95 0.40 2.29
C MET A 315 9.88 0.83 1.28
N PHE A 316 9.11 -0.13 0.75
CA PHE A 316 7.96 0.16 -0.11
C PHE A 316 6.83 0.85 0.63
N GLY A 317 6.46 0.32 1.79
CA GLY A 317 5.34 0.80 2.57
C GLY A 317 5.57 2.19 3.16
N GLY A 318 6.80 2.51 3.56
CA GLY A 318 7.15 3.76 4.24
C GLY A 318 7.47 4.92 3.30
N THR A 319 8.24 4.69 2.24
CA THR A 319 8.85 5.79 1.47
C THR A 319 7.82 6.62 0.69
N GLU A 320 7.15 5.99 -0.29
CA GLU A 320 6.26 6.69 -1.23
C GLU A 320 4.95 7.13 -0.57
N THR A 321 4.43 6.36 0.40
CA THR A 321 3.16 6.67 1.06
C THR A 321 3.28 7.93 1.93
N MET A 322 4.37 8.03 2.72
CA MET A 322 4.66 9.22 3.51
C MET A 322 4.95 10.42 2.61
N ALA A 323 5.74 10.22 1.54
CA ALA A 323 6.08 11.30 0.60
C ALA A 323 4.83 11.88 -0.04
N SER A 324 3.97 11.02 -0.57
CA SER A 324 2.69 11.40 -1.17
C SER A 324 1.81 12.15 -0.17
N GLY A 325 1.66 11.64 1.05
CA GLY A 325 0.85 12.30 2.09
C GLY A 325 1.35 13.71 2.44
N ILE A 326 2.65 13.89 2.62
CA ILE A 326 3.25 15.20 2.94
C ILE A 326 3.14 16.15 1.74
N GLU A 327 3.47 15.68 0.53
CA GLU A 327 3.43 16.50 -0.68
C GLU A 327 2.01 16.96 -1.00
N TRP A 328 1.00 16.10 -0.85
CA TRP A 328 -0.41 16.46 -1.00
C TRP A 328 -0.86 17.47 0.06
N ALA A 329 -0.43 17.33 1.32
CA ALA A 329 -0.77 18.28 2.37
C ALA A 329 -0.25 19.69 2.03
N LEU A 330 1.02 19.78 1.63
CA LEU A 330 1.62 21.06 1.21
C LEU A 330 0.93 21.62 -0.03
N THR A 331 0.59 20.77 -1.00
CA THR A 331 -0.11 21.17 -2.22
C THR A 331 -1.48 21.73 -1.93
N GLU A 332 -2.29 21.06 -1.10
CA GLU A 332 -3.63 21.53 -0.74
C GLU A 332 -3.57 22.82 0.08
N LEU A 333 -2.61 22.98 0.98
CA LEU A 333 -2.42 24.23 1.71
C LEU A 333 -2.06 25.39 0.77
N LEU A 334 -1.18 25.17 -0.21
CA LEU A 334 -0.83 26.21 -1.20
C LEU A 334 -1.98 26.52 -2.17
N ARG A 335 -2.82 25.52 -2.47
CA ARG A 335 -4.03 25.68 -3.26
C ARG A 335 -5.14 26.41 -2.52
N ASN A 336 -5.15 26.33 -1.19
CA ASN A 336 -6.17 26.92 -0.32
C ASN A 336 -5.52 27.90 0.71
N PRO A 337 -5.17 29.13 0.28
CA PRO A 337 -4.41 30.07 1.11
C PRO A 337 -5.05 30.43 2.45
N ASP A 338 -6.39 30.37 2.55
CA ASP A 338 -7.09 30.67 3.80
C ASP A 338 -6.90 29.56 4.84
N GLU A 339 -6.89 28.29 4.41
CA GLU A 339 -6.58 27.16 5.29
C GLU A 339 -5.10 27.14 5.67
N LEU A 340 -4.20 27.52 4.77
CA LEU A 340 -2.78 27.73 5.08
C LEU A 340 -2.58 28.81 6.15
N LYS A 341 -3.23 29.98 6.01
CA LYS A 341 -3.17 31.04 7.03
C LYS A 341 -3.68 30.57 8.37
N ARG A 342 -4.77 29.80 8.38
CA ARG A 342 -5.35 29.25 9.61
C ARG A 342 -4.42 28.28 10.32
N LEU A 343 -3.76 27.39 9.57
CA LEU A 343 -2.74 26.50 10.12
C LEU A 343 -1.53 27.30 10.65
N GLN A 344 -1.07 28.30 9.90
CA GLN A 344 0.00 29.18 10.35
C GLN A 344 -0.37 29.94 11.63
N GLN A 345 -1.64 30.35 11.78
CA GLN A 345 -2.13 31.00 12.98
C GLN A 345 -2.05 30.05 14.18
N GLU A 346 -2.55 28.81 14.07
CA GLU A 346 -2.42 27.81 15.14
C GLU A 346 -0.94 27.61 15.54
N LEU A 347 -0.05 27.45 14.56
CA LEU A 347 1.38 27.28 14.81
C LEU A 347 1.99 28.51 15.51
N ALA A 348 1.58 29.72 15.14
CA ALA A 348 2.04 30.94 15.81
C ALA A 348 1.52 31.04 17.27
N GLU A 349 0.29 30.61 17.54
CA GLU A 349 -0.32 30.65 18.87
C GLU A 349 0.27 29.59 19.82
N VAL A 350 0.49 28.37 19.31
CA VAL A 350 0.98 27.24 20.12
C VAL A 350 2.49 27.26 20.30
N VAL A 351 3.23 27.58 19.23
CA VAL A 351 4.70 27.49 19.20
C VAL A 351 5.33 28.87 19.35
N GLY A 352 4.74 29.93 18.81
CA GLY A 352 5.37 31.24 18.72
C GLY A 352 6.38 31.37 17.57
N LEU A 353 6.64 32.59 17.12
CA LEU A 353 7.51 32.87 15.98
C LEU A 353 9.02 32.88 16.32
N GLY A 354 9.35 32.84 17.61
CA GLY A 354 10.72 32.87 18.13
C GLY A 354 11.34 31.50 18.37
N GLN A 355 10.65 30.40 18.04
CA GLN A 355 11.15 29.04 18.19
C GLN A 355 10.61 28.09 17.12
N ARG A 356 11.26 26.94 17.00
CA ARG A 356 10.87 25.85 16.07
C ARG A 356 9.85 24.92 16.72
N VAL A 357 9.19 24.13 15.88
CA VAL A 357 8.27 23.09 16.34
C VAL A 357 9.08 21.95 16.95
N ASP A 358 8.72 21.55 18.16
CA ASP A 358 9.18 20.30 18.79
C ASP A 358 8.00 19.36 19.09
N GLU A 359 8.31 18.15 19.55
CA GLU A 359 7.31 17.11 19.84
C GLU A 359 6.28 17.51 20.89
N THR A 360 6.67 18.32 21.88
CA THR A 360 5.78 18.74 22.97
C THR A 360 4.66 19.65 22.48
N HIS A 361 4.83 20.24 21.30
CA HIS A 361 3.80 21.06 20.66
C HIS A 361 2.78 20.23 19.89
N LEU A 362 3.17 19.09 19.30
CA LEU A 362 2.35 18.33 18.35
C LEU A 362 1.00 17.91 18.93
N GLU A 363 0.95 17.60 20.23
CA GLU A 363 -0.31 17.24 20.89
C GLU A 363 -1.36 18.36 20.81
N LYS A 364 -0.92 19.62 20.87
CA LYS A 364 -1.76 20.83 20.89
C LYS A 364 -2.15 21.33 19.49
N LEU A 365 -1.48 20.87 18.43
CA LEU A 365 -1.74 21.27 17.04
C LEU A 365 -2.96 20.52 16.47
N THR A 366 -4.15 20.93 16.88
CA THR A 366 -5.41 20.27 16.53
C THR A 366 -5.79 20.48 15.07
N PHE A 367 -5.64 21.70 14.57
CA PHE A 367 -5.93 22.08 13.20
C PHE A 367 -4.93 21.45 12.21
N LEU A 368 -3.65 21.29 12.59
CA LEU A 368 -2.70 20.45 11.85
C LEU A 368 -3.23 19.03 11.67
N LYS A 369 -3.67 18.36 12.76
CA LYS A 369 -4.22 17.00 12.70
C LYS A 369 -5.44 16.92 11.79
N CYS A 370 -6.31 17.93 11.86
CA CYS A 370 -7.47 18.04 10.96
C CYS A 370 -7.05 18.23 9.50
N THR A 371 -6.01 19.02 9.25
CA THR A 371 -5.43 19.25 7.91
C THR A 371 -4.89 17.96 7.31
N LEU A 372 -4.16 17.16 8.11
CA LEU A 372 -3.63 15.87 7.66
C LEU A 372 -4.75 14.84 7.44
N LYS A 373 -5.79 14.83 8.28
CA LYS A 373 -6.99 14.00 8.07
C LYS A 373 -7.68 14.34 6.74
N GLU A 374 -7.91 15.62 6.48
CA GLU A 374 -8.55 16.07 5.24
C GLU A 374 -7.67 15.80 4.01
N THR A 375 -6.35 15.95 4.16
CA THR A 375 -5.40 15.55 3.12
C THR A 375 -5.54 14.07 2.78
N MET A 376 -5.56 13.18 3.77
CA MET A 376 -5.69 11.73 3.53
C MET A 376 -7.09 11.32 3.06
N ARG A 377 -8.13 12.10 3.37
CA ARG A 377 -9.48 11.87 2.87
C ARG A 377 -9.52 12.13 1.35
N LEU A 378 -8.96 13.26 0.93
CA LEU A 378 -8.90 13.61 -0.49
C LEU A 378 -7.81 12.82 -1.23
N HIS A 379 -6.66 12.62 -0.63
CA HIS A 379 -5.51 12.00 -1.29
C HIS A 379 -5.02 10.81 -0.48
N PRO A 380 -5.82 9.73 -0.36
CA PRO A 380 -5.38 8.54 0.34
C PRO A 380 -4.16 7.97 -0.41
N PRO A 381 -2.99 7.82 0.25
CA PRO A 381 -1.77 7.39 -0.43
C PRO A 381 -1.93 6.05 -1.16
N ILE A 382 -2.78 5.16 -0.63
CA ILE A 382 -3.20 3.91 -1.27
C ILE A 382 -4.73 3.99 -1.49
N PRO A 383 -5.20 4.40 -2.68
CA PRO A 383 -6.62 4.64 -2.91
C PRO A 383 -7.43 3.35 -3.13
N LEU A 384 -6.77 2.25 -3.53
CA LEU A 384 -7.37 0.93 -3.74
C LEU A 384 -6.77 -0.10 -2.78
N ILE A 385 -7.57 -0.57 -1.82
CA ILE A 385 -7.17 -1.58 -0.86
C ILE A 385 -7.56 -2.96 -1.39
N LEU A 386 -6.56 -3.79 -1.69
CA LEU A 386 -6.73 -5.06 -2.39
C LEU A 386 -6.83 -6.25 -1.43
N HIS A 387 -7.88 -7.04 -1.52
CA HIS A 387 -8.07 -8.26 -0.75
C HIS A 387 -8.38 -9.45 -1.67
N GLU A 388 -8.20 -10.67 -1.17
CA GLU A 388 -8.54 -11.90 -1.87
C GLU A 388 -9.36 -12.83 -0.98
N ALA A 389 -10.40 -13.44 -1.56
CA ALA A 389 -11.25 -14.41 -0.88
C ALA A 389 -10.50 -15.74 -0.67
N ILE A 390 -10.45 -16.21 0.58
CA ILE A 390 -9.75 -17.45 0.96
C ILE A 390 -10.58 -18.70 0.61
N GLU A 391 -11.90 -18.54 0.59
CA GLU A 391 -12.89 -19.60 0.39
C GLU A 391 -14.11 -19.08 -0.38
N ASP A 392 -14.96 -20.01 -0.83
CA ASP A 392 -16.26 -19.65 -1.41
C ASP A 392 -17.16 -19.07 -0.32
N THR A 393 -17.63 -17.84 -0.51
CA THR A 393 -18.46 -17.13 0.47
C THR A 393 -19.55 -16.29 -0.21
N LYS A 394 -20.28 -15.49 0.58
CA LYS A 394 -21.25 -14.52 0.10
C LYS A 394 -20.98 -13.11 0.64
N LEU A 395 -21.13 -12.12 -0.23
CA LEU A 395 -21.05 -10.70 0.11
C LEU A 395 -22.33 -10.02 -0.34
N GLN A 396 -23.07 -9.38 0.57
CA GLN A 396 -24.39 -8.78 0.28
C GLN A 396 -25.37 -9.73 -0.44
N GLY A 397 -25.33 -11.03 -0.09
CA GLY A 397 -26.16 -12.07 -0.73
C GLY A 397 -25.65 -12.59 -2.07
N PHE A 398 -24.64 -11.96 -2.67
CA PHE A 398 -24.00 -12.40 -3.90
C PHE A 398 -22.90 -13.43 -3.65
N SER A 399 -22.69 -14.33 -4.61
CA SER A 399 -21.62 -15.33 -4.56
C SER A 399 -20.24 -14.71 -4.79
N VAL A 400 -19.28 -15.05 -3.93
CA VAL A 400 -17.87 -14.70 -4.06
C VAL A 400 -17.04 -15.98 -4.05
N PRO A 401 -16.60 -16.49 -5.22
CA PRO A 401 -15.75 -17.67 -5.28
C PRO A 401 -14.38 -17.45 -4.63
N LYS A 402 -13.76 -18.53 -4.16
CA LYS A 402 -12.37 -18.55 -3.70
C LYS A 402 -11.43 -17.94 -4.76
N GLY A 403 -10.45 -17.15 -4.30
CA GLY A 403 -9.48 -16.48 -5.17
C GLY A 403 -10.05 -15.27 -5.92
N SER A 404 -11.26 -14.81 -5.57
CA SER A 404 -11.79 -13.54 -6.08
C SER A 404 -11.03 -12.36 -5.49
N ARG A 405 -10.70 -11.36 -6.32
CA ARG A 405 -10.07 -10.12 -5.90
C ARG A 405 -11.12 -9.11 -5.49
N LEU A 406 -10.92 -8.46 -4.35
CA LEU A 406 -11.77 -7.40 -3.82
C LEU A 406 -10.98 -6.10 -3.82
N MET A 407 -11.48 -5.09 -4.52
CA MET A 407 -10.85 -3.77 -4.67
C MET A 407 -11.70 -2.75 -3.92
N ILE A 408 -11.30 -2.42 -2.70
CA ILE A 408 -11.98 -1.43 -1.88
C ILE A 408 -11.42 -0.06 -2.24
N ASN A 409 -12.28 0.78 -2.80
CA ASN A 409 -11.91 2.10 -3.29
C ASN A 409 -12.13 3.14 -2.19
N ALA A 410 -11.09 3.30 -1.36
CA ALA A 410 -11.07 4.27 -0.27
C ALA A 410 -11.24 5.70 -0.79
N PHE A 411 -10.68 6.00 -1.97
CA PHE A 411 -10.84 7.30 -2.63
C PHE A 411 -12.31 7.64 -2.94
N ALA A 412 -13.07 6.69 -3.50
CA ALA A 412 -14.48 6.88 -3.80
C ALA A 412 -15.33 7.00 -2.54
N ILE A 413 -15.08 6.13 -1.54
CA ILE A 413 -15.81 6.17 -0.25
C ILE A 413 -15.61 7.52 0.44
N ALA A 414 -14.36 8.01 0.45
CA ALA A 414 -13.99 9.28 1.08
C ALA A 414 -14.55 10.51 0.34
N ARG A 415 -15.18 10.33 -0.83
CA ARG A 415 -15.81 11.37 -1.67
C ARG A 415 -17.30 11.17 -1.90
N ASP A 416 -17.92 10.17 -1.26
CA ASP A 416 -19.35 9.95 -1.44
C ASP A 416 -20.13 11.17 -0.90
N PRO A 417 -20.90 11.88 -1.74
CA PRO A 417 -21.67 13.05 -1.33
C PRO A 417 -22.78 12.71 -0.31
N LYS A 418 -23.11 11.42 -0.12
CA LYS A 418 -24.01 10.97 0.95
C LYS A 418 -23.35 10.94 2.32
N LEU A 419 -22.01 10.87 2.37
CA LEU A 419 -21.21 10.76 3.60
C LEU A 419 -20.51 12.08 3.93
N TRP A 420 -20.10 12.84 2.90
CA TRP A 420 -19.27 14.03 3.05
C TRP A 420 -19.93 15.25 2.40
N VAL A 421 -20.15 16.30 3.20
CA VAL A 421 -20.61 17.60 2.70
C VAL A 421 -19.49 18.27 1.90
N GLU A 422 -19.79 18.67 0.67
CA GLU A 422 -18.83 19.24 -0.30
C GLU A 422 -17.57 18.34 -0.42
N PRO A 423 -17.73 17.11 -0.95
CA PRO A 423 -16.72 16.06 -0.86
C PRO A 423 -15.40 16.40 -1.57
N GLU A 424 -15.43 17.26 -2.59
CA GLU A 424 -14.24 17.66 -3.35
C GLU A 424 -13.51 18.87 -2.75
N ALA A 425 -14.11 19.55 -1.77
CA ALA A 425 -13.50 20.74 -1.16
C ALA A 425 -12.54 20.33 -0.04
N PHE A 426 -11.33 20.90 -0.06
CA PHE A 426 -10.37 20.78 1.04
C PHE A 426 -10.83 21.66 2.21
N LYS A 427 -11.48 21.03 3.20
CA LYS A 427 -12.01 21.71 4.38
C LYS A 427 -11.56 21.01 5.67
N PRO A 428 -10.32 21.25 6.15
CA PRO A 428 -9.82 20.66 7.39
C PRO A 428 -10.77 20.83 8.58
N SER A 429 -11.46 21.97 8.62
CA SER A 429 -12.39 22.33 9.69
C SER A 429 -13.50 21.32 9.94
N ARG A 430 -13.87 20.50 8.94
CA ARG A 430 -14.86 19.42 9.13
C ARG A 430 -14.45 18.49 10.27
N PHE A 431 -13.17 18.13 10.38
CA PHE A 431 -12.69 17.19 11.40
C PHE A 431 -12.63 17.76 12.81
N MET A 432 -12.97 19.04 13.01
CA MET A 432 -13.17 19.61 14.34
C MET A 432 -14.60 19.41 14.86
N GLU A 433 -15.53 19.02 14.00
CA GLU A 433 -16.91 18.78 14.40
C GLU A 433 -17.02 17.51 15.27
N PRO A 434 -17.79 17.55 16.36
CA PRO A 434 -18.00 16.38 17.21
C PRO A 434 -18.59 15.20 16.42
N GLY A 435 -18.03 14.00 16.62
CA GLY A 435 -18.54 12.77 16.01
C GLY A 435 -18.05 12.50 14.59
N MET A 436 -17.13 13.31 14.06
CA MET A 436 -16.55 13.03 12.75
C MET A 436 -15.74 11.72 12.72
N PRO A 437 -15.79 10.98 11.60
CA PRO A 437 -15.03 9.76 11.39
C PRO A 437 -13.55 9.89 11.74
N ASP A 438 -13.00 8.85 12.38
CA ASP A 438 -11.57 8.71 12.58
C ASP A 438 -11.01 7.48 11.85
N PHE A 439 -9.73 7.52 11.51
CA PHE A 439 -9.06 6.44 10.77
C PHE A 439 -8.59 5.28 11.66
N MET A 440 -9.07 5.19 12.92
CA MET A 440 -8.70 4.15 13.89
C MET A 440 -9.31 2.77 13.57
N GLY A 441 -9.94 2.63 12.41
CA GLY A 441 -10.38 1.35 11.84
C GLY A 441 -11.85 0.99 12.09
N THR A 442 -12.62 1.84 12.77
CA THR A 442 -14.06 1.61 13.05
C THR A 442 -15.00 2.42 12.17
N ASN A 443 -14.54 3.54 11.61
CA ASN A 443 -15.32 4.36 10.67
C ASN A 443 -14.94 4.00 9.23
N PHE A 444 -15.84 3.33 8.52
CA PHE A 444 -15.57 2.84 7.17
C PHE A 444 -15.74 3.91 6.10
N GLU A 445 -16.26 5.08 6.47
CA GLU A 445 -16.31 6.30 5.67
C GLU A 445 -14.91 6.92 5.48
N PHE A 446 -13.95 6.57 6.35
CA PHE A 446 -12.59 7.11 6.34
C PHE A 446 -11.53 6.06 6.73
N ILE A 447 -10.96 5.39 5.72
CA ILE A 447 -10.03 4.25 5.89
C ILE A 447 -8.68 4.42 5.16
N PRO A 448 -7.96 5.55 5.33
CA PRO A 448 -6.68 5.79 4.63
C PRO A 448 -5.58 4.79 5.00
N PHE A 449 -5.69 4.14 6.16
CA PHE A 449 -4.78 3.09 6.64
C PHE A 449 -5.38 1.67 6.53
N GLY A 450 -6.49 1.54 5.81
CA GLY A 450 -7.33 0.34 5.81
C GLY A 450 -8.00 0.07 7.15
N SER A 451 -8.43 -1.17 7.37
CA SER A 451 -9.06 -1.62 8.61
C SER A 451 -8.87 -3.13 8.80
N GLY A 452 -9.25 -3.63 9.97
CA GLY A 452 -9.22 -5.05 10.30
C GLY A 452 -7.81 -5.60 10.42
N ARG A 453 -7.66 -6.90 10.11
CA ARG A 453 -6.40 -7.64 10.28
C ARG A 453 -5.24 -7.07 9.45
N ARG A 454 -5.54 -6.50 8.29
CA ARG A 454 -4.56 -5.96 7.33
C ARG A 454 -4.40 -4.44 7.43
N SER A 455 -4.81 -3.81 8.52
CA SER A 455 -4.58 -2.39 8.78
C SER A 455 -3.08 -2.05 8.73
N CYS A 456 -2.73 -0.80 8.44
CA CYS A 456 -1.33 -0.40 8.32
C CYS A 456 -0.54 -0.62 9.64
N PRO A 457 0.59 -1.34 9.64
CA PRO A 457 1.42 -1.50 10.83
C PRO A 457 2.22 -0.24 11.16
N GLY A 458 2.61 0.53 10.13
CA GLY A 458 3.43 1.74 10.25
C GLY A 458 2.63 3.01 10.48
N MET A 459 1.33 2.93 10.80
CA MET A 459 0.43 4.09 10.93
C MET A 459 0.99 5.16 11.88
N GLN A 460 1.49 4.76 13.05
CA GLN A 460 1.98 5.71 14.04
C GLN A 460 3.23 6.45 13.59
N LEU A 461 4.19 5.75 12.98
CA LEU A 461 5.42 6.34 12.47
C LEU A 461 5.12 7.27 11.29
N GLY A 462 4.23 6.84 10.37
CA GLY A 462 3.82 7.65 9.23
C GLY A 462 3.12 8.94 9.63
N LEU A 463 2.17 8.87 10.58
CA LEU A 463 1.49 10.05 11.10
C LEU A 463 2.48 11.02 11.78
N TYR A 464 3.39 10.49 12.59
CA TYR A 464 4.42 11.31 13.24
C TYR A 464 5.33 12.01 12.22
N ALA A 465 5.81 11.28 11.20
CA ALA A 465 6.60 11.87 10.14
C ALA A 465 5.82 12.96 9.38
N MET A 466 4.53 12.75 9.09
CA MET A 466 3.67 13.75 8.46
C MET A 466 3.48 14.99 9.34
N GLU A 467 3.16 14.80 10.62
CA GLU A 467 2.93 15.88 11.59
C GLU A 467 4.19 16.74 11.76
N VAL A 468 5.33 16.12 12.07
CA VAL A 468 6.61 16.85 12.24
C VAL A 468 7.02 17.57 10.97
N SER A 469 6.92 16.91 9.81
CA SER A 469 7.35 17.51 8.53
C SER A 469 6.49 18.71 8.17
N VAL A 470 5.17 18.53 8.11
CA VAL A 470 4.25 19.60 7.70
C VAL A 470 4.29 20.75 8.69
N ALA A 471 4.30 20.48 10.01
CA ALA A 471 4.39 21.52 11.02
C ALA A 471 5.66 22.36 10.87
N ASN A 472 6.83 21.73 10.77
CA ASN A 472 8.09 22.46 10.64
C ASN A 472 8.20 23.25 9.34
N ILE A 473 7.76 22.68 8.21
CA ILE A 473 7.82 23.32 6.89
C ILE A 473 6.89 24.54 6.83
N ILE A 474 5.66 24.42 7.32
CA ILE A 474 4.67 25.50 7.31
C ILE A 474 4.96 26.56 8.39
N HIS A 475 5.52 26.16 9.53
CA HIS A 475 5.89 27.09 10.59
C HIS A 475 7.11 27.93 10.20
N THR A 476 8.12 27.30 9.59
CA THR A 476 9.41 27.93 9.31
C THR A 476 9.36 28.93 8.15
N PHE A 477 8.49 28.67 7.17
CA PHE A 477 8.44 29.43 5.93
C PHE A 477 7.04 29.95 5.60
N THR A 478 7.01 31.13 4.98
CA THR A 478 5.91 31.55 4.12
C THR A 478 6.17 31.04 2.71
N TRP A 479 5.12 30.69 1.98
CA TRP A 479 5.26 30.02 0.69
C TRP A 479 4.57 30.80 -0.42
N GLN A 480 5.16 30.77 -1.61
CA GLN A 480 4.59 31.33 -2.83
C GLN A 480 4.71 30.31 -3.95
N LEU A 481 3.77 30.35 -4.90
CA LEU A 481 3.90 29.59 -6.14
C LEU A 481 4.84 30.34 -7.10
N PRO A 482 5.64 29.62 -7.89
CA PRO A 482 6.60 30.23 -8.80
C PRO A 482 5.91 31.07 -9.88
N ASP A 483 6.62 32.07 -10.41
CA ASP A 483 6.23 32.85 -11.59
C ASP A 483 4.84 33.53 -11.49
N GLY A 484 4.37 33.82 -10.27
CA GLY A 484 3.08 34.46 -10.05
C GLY A 484 1.87 33.54 -10.31
N MET A 485 2.09 32.23 -10.40
CA MET A 485 1.05 31.21 -10.56
C MET A 485 -0.03 31.34 -9.49
N LYS A 486 -1.29 31.25 -9.91
CA LYS A 486 -2.44 31.29 -9.00
C LYS A 486 -2.65 29.91 -8.35
N PRO A 487 -3.16 29.86 -7.10
CA PRO A 487 -3.50 28.60 -6.44
C PRO A 487 -4.39 27.66 -7.28
N SER A 488 -5.34 28.22 -8.05
CA SER A 488 -6.24 27.45 -8.92
C SER A 488 -5.55 26.78 -10.13
N GLU A 489 -4.33 27.20 -10.47
CA GLU A 489 -3.55 26.69 -11.61
C GLU A 489 -2.65 25.51 -11.23
N LEU A 490 -2.58 25.16 -9.94
CA LEU A 490 -1.87 23.97 -9.47
C LEU A 490 -2.42 22.70 -10.11
N ASP A 491 -1.52 21.87 -10.63
CA ASP A 491 -1.85 20.56 -11.18
C ASP A 491 -2.20 19.59 -10.05
N MET A 492 -3.44 19.09 -10.06
CA MET A 492 -3.98 18.19 -9.03
C MET A 492 -4.14 16.75 -9.55
N SER A 493 -3.45 16.39 -10.63
CA SER A 493 -3.48 15.02 -11.14
C SER A 493 -2.57 14.10 -10.33
N ASP A 494 -2.97 12.85 -10.20
CA ASP A 494 -2.22 11.78 -9.54
C ASP A 494 -1.69 10.76 -10.55
N VAL A 495 -0.72 9.95 -10.12
CA VAL A 495 -0.21 8.82 -10.88
C VAL A 495 -1.02 7.57 -10.54
N MET A 496 -1.38 6.80 -11.56
CA MET A 496 -1.95 5.46 -11.39
C MET A 496 -0.86 4.49 -10.92
N GLY A 497 -1.11 3.81 -9.80
CA GLY A 497 -0.22 2.77 -9.28
C GLY A 497 -0.75 2.13 -8.01
N LEU A 498 0.14 1.43 -7.30
CA LEU A 498 -0.14 0.95 -5.93
C LEU A 498 -0.36 2.14 -4.97
N THR A 499 0.39 3.21 -5.18
CA THR A 499 0.21 4.50 -4.52
C THR A 499 -0.27 5.56 -5.52
N ALA A 500 -0.81 6.67 -5.00
CA ALA A 500 -1.27 7.82 -5.79
C ALA A 500 -0.48 9.11 -5.46
N PRO A 501 0.82 9.20 -5.80
CA PRO A 501 1.57 10.45 -5.70
C PRO A 501 1.08 11.45 -6.75
N ARG A 502 1.44 12.73 -6.59
CA ARG A 502 1.18 13.75 -7.61
C ARG A 502 1.87 13.39 -8.93
N ALA A 503 1.18 13.62 -10.04
CA ALA A 503 1.77 13.42 -11.37
C ALA A 503 2.85 14.46 -11.69
N LYS A 504 2.71 15.67 -11.14
CA LYS A 504 3.73 16.72 -11.19
C LYS A 504 4.18 17.09 -9.78
N ARG A 505 5.49 17.00 -9.55
CA ARG A 505 6.09 17.37 -8.26
C ARG A 505 5.79 18.83 -7.91
N LEU A 506 5.57 19.09 -6.63
CA LEU A 506 5.34 20.44 -6.11
C LEU A 506 6.60 21.30 -6.28
N ILE A 507 6.47 22.43 -6.97
CA ILE A 507 7.47 23.49 -6.99
C ILE A 507 6.90 24.70 -6.26
N ALA A 508 7.63 25.23 -5.29
CA ALA A 508 7.24 26.41 -4.52
C ALA A 508 8.45 27.24 -4.10
N VAL A 509 8.23 28.48 -3.69
CA VAL A 509 9.26 29.42 -3.26
C VAL A 509 9.15 29.63 -1.75
N PRO A 510 10.13 29.17 -0.95
CA PRO A 510 10.15 29.41 0.48
C PRO A 510 10.64 30.82 0.79
N ASN A 511 9.98 31.49 1.72
CA ASN A 511 10.39 32.78 2.27
C ASN A 511 10.42 32.69 3.79
N ARG A 512 11.39 33.32 4.44
CA ARG A 512 11.58 33.22 5.89
C ARG A 512 10.34 33.74 6.66
N ARG A 513 9.84 32.94 7.60
CA ARG A 513 8.72 33.32 8.50
C ARG A 513 9.15 33.54 9.95
N LEU A 514 10.05 32.72 10.47
CA LEU A 514 10.47 32.79 11.87
C LEU A 514 11.50 33.89 12.13
N SER A 515 11.43 34.46 13.34
CA SER A 515 12.39 35.46 13.81
C SER A 515 13.66 34.82 14.40
N CYS A 516 13.60 33.56 14.82
CA CYS A 516 14.78 32.82 15.29
C CYS A 516 15.70 32.38 14.14
N PRO A 517 16.99 32.09 14.41
CA PRO A 517 17.89 31.45 13.45
C PRO A 517 17.39 30.08 12.98
N PHE A 518 17.94 29.61 11.86
CA PHE A 518 17.76 28.25 11.37
C PHE A 518 18.73 27.24 12.05
#